data_AF-A0A1F2QQ92-F1
#
_entry.id   AF-A0A1F2QQ92-F1
#
_cell.length_a   1.000
_cell.length_b   1.000
_cell.length_c   1.000
_cell.angle_alpha   90.00
_cell.angle_beta   90.00
_cell.angle_gamma   90.00
#
_symmetry.space_group_name_H-M   'P 1'
#
loop_
_entity.id
_entity.type
_entity.pdbx_description
1 polymer ?
#
loop_
_entity_poly.entity_id
_entity_poly.type
_entity_poly.pdbx_seq_one_letter_code
_entity_poly.pdbx_strand_id
1 'polypeptide(L)'
;MRRVDRREFAREASLAFLSGVTVTVSGCGGGGGSGGSGDYSSPTTVTPPATGTGDEVGQISGNHGHEAIIRAAQLMAGGDLQLDIAGQAGHSHLITLPAAAVIDVRSGRPVAVDSTSTDAATGGGVHSHTVTFNAESTEPPIRY
;
A
#
# COMPACT_ATOMS: atom_id res chain seq x y z
N MET A 1 2.86 -47.02 -12.88
CA MET A 1 2.93 -45.83 -12.00
C MET A 1 3.66 -44.74 -12.77
N ARG A 2 2.95 -43.69 -13.19
CA ARG A 2 3.51 -42.57 -13.97
C ARG A 2 4.25 -41.64 -13.01
N ARG A 3 5.54 -41.43 -13.22
CA ARG A 3 6.33 -40.45 -12.46
C ARG A 3 6.00 -39.07 -13.02
N VAL A 4 5.39 -38.23 -12.18
CA VAL A 4 5.12 -36.83 -12.51
C VAL A 4 6.37 -36.03 -12.16
N ASP A 5 6.99 -35.40 -13.16
CA ASP A 5 8.15 -34.56 -12.95
C ASP A 5 7.74 -33.21 -12.33
N ARG A 6 8.62 -32.53 -11.60
CA ARG A 6 8.30 -31.27 -10.87
C ARG A 6 7.73 -30.20 -11.81
N ARG A 7 8.13 -30.25 -13.08
CA ARG A 7 7.68 -29.34 -14.15
C ARG A 7 6.29 -29.69 -14.68
N GLU A 8 5.90 -30.96 -14.63
CA GLU A 8 4.59 -31.45 -15.06
C GLU A 8 3.53 -31.17 -13.99
N PHE A 9 3.89 -31.33 -12.71
CA PHE A 9 3.04 -30.95 -11.56
C PHE A 9 2.68 -29.46 -11.57
N ALA A 10 3.65 -28.59 -11.86
CA ALA A 10 3.43 -27.15 -11.92
C ALA A 10 2.47 -26.74 -13.03
N ARG A 11 2.45 -27.48 -14.15
CA ARG A 11 1.61 -27.21 -15.32
C ARG A 11 0.16 -27.66 -15.12
N GLU A 12 -0.04 -28.78 -14.42
CA GLU A 12 -1.40 -29.26 -14.12
C GLU A 12 -2.07 -28.46 -13.00
N ALA A 13 -1.30 -27.96 -12.02
CA ALA A 13 -1.85 -27.14 -10.94
C ALA A 13 -2.41 -25.78 -11.42
N SER A 14 -1.91 -25.22 -12.52
CA SER A 14 -2.31 -23.88 -12.98
C SER A 14 -3.73 -23.84 -13.56
N LEU A 15 -4.24 -24.96 -14.07
CA LEU A 15 -5.56 -25.03 -14.71
C LEU A 15 -6.70 -25.28 -13.72
N ALA A 16 -6.40 -25.63 -12.46
CA ALA A 16 -7.39 -25.98 -11.44
C ALA A 16 -7.95 -24.78 -10.65
N PHE A 17 -7.34 -23.59 -10.74
CA PHE A 17 -7.73 -22.44 -9.93
C PHE A 17 -8.79 -21.51 -10.56
N LEU A 18 -9.38 -21.87 -11.71
CA LEU A 18 -10.33 -21.02 -12.43
C LEU A 18 -11.81 -21.43 -12.29
N SER A 19 -12.20 -22.16 -11.24
CA SER A 19 -13.62 -22.44 -10.99
C SER A 19 -14.04 -22.13 -9.56
N GLY A 20 -14.84 -21.07 -9.40
CA GLY A 20 -15.72 -20.94 -8.25
C GLY A 20 -15.47 -19.70 -7.39
N VAL A 21 -15.76 -18.52 -7.93
CA VAL A 21 -16.19 -17.41 -7.09
C VAL A 21 -17.64 -17.10 -7.43
N THR A 22 -18.55 -17.64 -6.63
CA THR A 22 -19.94 -17.18 -6.54
C THR A 22 -19.95 -15.84 -5.79
N VAL A 23 -20.43 -14.79 -6.45
CA VAL A 23 -20.67 -13.48 -5.82
C VAL A 23 -22.00 -13.55 -5.08
N THR A 24 -21.94 -13.54 -3.75
CA THR A 24 -23.13 -13.34 -2.93
C THR A 24 -23.42 -11.84 -2.84
N VAL A 25 -24.38 -11.35 -3.61
CA VAL A 25 -24.93 -9.99 -3.41
C VAL A 25 -26.00 -10.08 -2.33
N SER A 26 -25.60 -9.86 -1.08
CA SER A 26 -26.54 -9.57 0.00
C SER A 26 -26.72 -8.06 0.07
N GLY A 27 -27.71 -7.55 -0.65
CA GLY A 27 -28.31 -6.27 -0.33
C GLY A 27 -29.31 -6.44 0.82
N CYS A 28 -29.31 -5.54 1.81
CA CYS A 28 -30.51 -5.06 2.51
C CYS A 28 -30.12 -4.00 3.56
N GLY A 29 -30.85 -2.88 3.58
CA GLY A 29 -30.74 -1.86 4.61
C GLY A 29 -31.49 -0.58 4.26
N GLY A 30 -32.75 -0.69 3.82
CA GLY A 30 -33.65 0.46 3.65
C GLY A 30 -34.39 0.80 4.95
N GLY A 31 -34.67 2.10 5.18
CA GLY A 31 -35.55 2.57 6.25
C GLY A 31 -35.60 4.10 6.30
N GLY A 32 -36.72 4.69 5.85
CA GLY A 32 -36.92 6.13 5.72
C GLY A 32 -37.34 6.84 7.01
N GLY A 33 -37.41 8.18 6.95
CA GLY A 33 -37.97 9.03 8.00
C GLY A 33 -37.76 10.51 7.72
N SER A 34 -38.84 11.22 7.41
CA SER A 34 -38.90 12.65 7.09
C SER A 34 -38.58 13.57 8.27
N GLY A 35 -37.93 14.70 7.97
CA GLY A 35 -38.10 15.98 8.67
C GLY A 35 -37.13 16.27 9.81
N GLY A 36 -36.37 17.36 9.69
CA GLY A 36 -35.66 17.98 10.80
C GLY A 36 -34.32 18.59 10.40
N SER A 37 -34.28 19.92 10.35
CA SER A 37 -33.11 20.75 10.11
C SER A 37 -31.93 20.40 11.03
N GLY A 38 -30.76 20.19 10.45
CA GLY A 38 -29.49 20.02 11.17
C GLY A 38 -28.37 19.81 10.17
N ASP A 39 -27.26 20.52 10.34
CA ASP A 39 -26.08 20.46 9.50
C ASP A 39 -25.56 19.03 9.32
N TYR A 40 -25.57 18.52 8.09
CA TYR A 40 -24.90 17.27 7.73
C TYR A 40 -23.94 17.55 6.57
N SER A 41 -22.65 17.51 6.88
CA SER A 41 -21.58 17.44 5.89
C SER A 41 -21.90 16.34 4.88
N SER A 42 -21.90 16.72 3.60
CA SER A 42 -22.02 15.80 2.48
C SER A 42 -21.06 14.62 2.68
N PRO A 43 -21.51 13.36 2.57
CA PRO A 43 -20.60 12.22 2.65
C PRO A 43 -19.59 12.35 1.49
N THR A 44 -18.33 12.59 1.81
CA THR A 44 -17.23 12.38 0.88
C THR A 44 -17.32 10.93 0.43
N THR A 45 -17.54 10.73 -0.87
CA THR A 45 -17.48 9.42 -1.51
C THR A 45 -16.06 8.90 -1.27
N VAL A 46 -15.90 7.99 -0.31
CA VAL A 46 -14.66 7.24 -0.15
C VAL A 46 -14.60 6.34 -1.37
N THR A 47 -13.89 6.78 -2.41
CA THR A 47 -13.56 5.91 -3.54
C THR A 47 -12.85 4.69 -2.94
N PRO A 48 -13.38 3.47 -3.12
CA PRO A 48 -12.68 2.26 -2.70
C PRO A 48 -11.31 2.28 -3.37
N PRO A 49 -10.21 2.09 -2.64
CA PRO A 49 -8.90 2.16 -3.24
C PRO A 49 -8.77 1.10 -4.32
N ALA A 50 -8.12 1.45 -5.43
CA ALA A 50 -7.77 0.47 -6.45
C ALA A 50 -6.98 -0.66 -5.77
N THR A 51 -7.43 -1.91 -5.94
CA THR A 51 -6.60 -3.07 -5.61
C THR A 51 -5.38 -3.04 -6.53
N GLY A 52 -4.28 -2.46 -6.06
CA GLY A 52 -3.06 -2.25 -6.82
C GLY A 52 -2.47 -3.59 -7.23
N THR A 53 -2.35 -3.82 -8.54
CA THR A 53 -1.57 -4.94 -9.11
C THR A 53 -0.15 -4.51 -9.49
N GLY A 54 0.20 -3.23 -9.25
CA GLY A 54 1.47 -2.62 -9.57
C GLY A 54 2.31 -2.28 -8.33
N ASP A 55 3.44 -1.63 -8.57
CA ASP A 55 4.28 -1.08 -7.50
C ASP A 55 3.58 0.11 -6.82
N GLU A 56 3.77 0.26 -5.52
CA GLU A 56 3.24 1.37 -4.73
C GLU A 56 4.36 2.31 -4.31
N VAL A 57 4.19 3.60 -4.61
CA VAL A 57 5.17 4.65 -4.33
C VAL A 57 4.70 5.48 -3.14
N GLY A 58 5.51 5.50 -2.09
CA GLY A 58 5.26 6.29 -0.88
C GLY A 58 5.68 7.74 -1.03
N GLN A 59 4.89 8.65 -0.47
CA GLN A 59 5.26 10.05 -0.27
C GLN A 59 6.15 10.18 0.97
N ILE A 60 7.19 11.01 0.93
CA ILE A 60 8.19 11.13 2.00
C ILE A 60 8.21 12.59 2.48
N SER A 61 8.00 12.84 3.78
CA SER A 61 8.01 14.21 4.33
C SER A 61 9.41 14.82 4.29
N GLY A 62 9.56 16.07 3.83
CA GLY A 62 10.89 16.71 3.73
C GLY A 62 11.85 15.97 2.79
N ASN A 63 11.30 15.34 1.73
CA ASN A 63 12.08 14.56 0.79
C ASN A 63 13.14 15.41 0.08
N HIS A 64 14.39 14.98 0.14
CA HIS A 64 15.53 15.62 -0.50
C HIS A 64 16.34 14.63 -1.35
N GLY A 65 15.69 13.56 -1.82
CA GLY A 65 16.29 12.56 -2.70
C GLY A 65 15.96 11.10 -2.36
N HIS A 66 15.16 10.86 -1.32
CA HIS A 66 14.71 9.54 -0.91
C HIS A 66 13.61 8.98 -1.82
N GLU A 67 13.51 7.65 -1.84
CA GLU A 67 12.53 6.93 -2.65
C GLU A 67 12.00 5.73 -1.87
N ALA A 68 10.67 5.60 -1.75
CA ALA A 68 10.01 4.51 -1.07
C ALA A 68 9.10 3.77 -2.05
N ILE A 69 9.55 2.61 -2.54
CA ILE A 69 8.75 1.78 -3.45
C ILE A 69 8.53 0.41 -2.82
N ILE A 70 7.27 0.03 -2.66
CA ILE A 70 6.88 -1.37 -2.38
C ILE A 70 6.54 -2.01 -3.72
N ARG A 71 7.28 -3.05 -4.09
CA ARG A 71 7.07 -3.75 -5.37
C ARG A 71 5.80 -4.59 -5.34
N ALA A 72 5.16 -4.77 -6.49
CA ALA A 72 3.97 -5.61 -6.64
C ALA A 72 4.13 -7.01 -6.02
N ALA A 73 5.30 -7.63 -6.19
CA ALA A 73 5.60 -8.93 -5.61
C ALA A 73 5.64 -8.91 -4.06
N GLN A 74 6.08 -7.81 -3.45
CA GLN A 74 6.12 -7.64 -1.99
C GLN A 74 4.70 -7.42 -1.45
N LEU A 75 3.88 -6.62 -2.14
CA LEU A 75 2.45 -6.44 -1.80
C LEU A 75 1.68 -7.77 -1.89
N MET A 76 1.94 -8.54 -2.94
CA MET A 76 1.33 -9.86 -3.16
C MET A 76 1.75 -10.85 -2.06
N ALA A 77 3.02 -10.85 -1.66
CA ALA A 77 3.52 -11.71 -0.59
C ALA A 77 2.85 -11.40 0.76
N GLY A 78 2.58 -10.12 1.05
CA GLY A 78 1.82 -9.69 2.24
C GLY A 78 2.50 -10.01 3.58
N GLY A 79 3.81 -10.25 3.57
CA GLY A 79 4.60 -10.46 4.78
C GLY A 79 5.18 -9.16 5.34
N ASP A 80 5.89 -9.26 6.46
CA ASP A 80 6.67 -8.14 7.01
C ASP A 80 7.70 -7.66 5.98
N LEU A 81 7.87 -6.35 5.90
CA LEU A 81 8.75 -5.71 4.93
C LEU A 81 9.61 -4.65 5.61
N GLN A 82 10.91 -4.70 5.34
CA GLN A 82 11.84 -3.63 5.66
C GLN A 82 12.35 -3.02 4.36
N LEU A 83 12.28 -1.70 4.24
CA LEU A 83 12.73 -0.96 3.06
C LEU A 83 13.80 0.05 3.45
N ASP A 84 14.88 0.07 2.70
CA ASP A 84 15.81 1.20 2.65
C ASP A 84 15.30 2.21 1.65
N ILE A 85 15.14 3.46 2.09
CA ILE A 85 14.59 4.56 1.29
C ILE A 85 15.66 5.56 0.84
N ALA A 86 16.95 5.21 0.89
CA ALA A 86 18.07 6.09 0.54
C ALA A 86 17.88 6.84 -0.79
N GLY A 87 17.39 6.16 -1.83
CA GLY A 87 17.24 6.74 -3.16
C GLY A 87 18.56 7.35 -3.66
N GLN A 88 18.55 8.67 -3.93
CA GLN A 88 19.69 9.50 -4.31
C GLN A 88 20.16 10.46 -3.18
N ALA A 89 19.60 10.36 -1.97
CA ALA A 89 19.86 11.31 -0.89
C ALA A 89 21.28 11.24 -0.31
N GLY A 90 22.02 10.16 -0.56
CA GLY A 90 23.40 9.99 -0.11
C GLY A 90 23.58 9.46 1.33
N HIS A 91 22.48 9.16 2.02
CA HIS A 91 22.40 8.43 3.30
C HIS A 91 21.13 7.59 3.36
N SER A 92 21.08 6.65 4.30
CA SER A 92 20.02 5.63 4.37
C SER A 92 19.05 5.83 5.54
N HIS A 93 17.79 5.53 5.25
CA HIS A 93 16.77 5.37 6.27
C HIS A 93 16.04 4.06 6.07
N LEU A 94 15.64 3.42 7.16
CA LEU A 94 14.82 2.21 7.11
C LEU A 94 13.39 2.51 7.52
N ILE A 95 12.43 1.96 6.79
CA ILE A 95 11.05 1.80 7.26
C ILE A 95 10.76 0.32 7.47
N THR A 96 9.99 0.01 8.50
CA THR A 96 9.53 -1.36 8.78
C THR A 96 8.01 -1.37 8.75
N LEU A 97 7.45 -2.16 7.82
CA LEU A 97 6.02 -2.37 7.64
C LEU A 97 5.67 -3.79 8.11
N PRO A 98 4.85 -3.96 9.16
CA PRO A 98 4.34 -5.28 9.50
C PRO A 98 3.39 -5.79 8.39
N ALA A 99 3.20 -7.11 8.32
CA ALA A 99 2.35 -7.77 7.33
C ALA A 99 0.95 -7.13 7.20
N ALA A 100 0.35 -6.74 8.34
CA ALA A 100 -0.94 -6.05 8.36
C ALA A 100 -0.90 -4.72 7.59
N ALA A 101 0.17 -3.93 7.75
CA ALA A 101 0.35 -2.67 7.03
C ALA A 101 0.58 -2.92 5.53
N VAL A 102 1.30 -3.97 5.14
CA VAL A 102 1.48 -4.35 3.72
C VAL A 102 0.14 -4.75 3.09
N ILE A 103 -0.71 -5.48 3.83
CA ILE A 103 -2.07 -5.83 3.40
C ILE A 103 -2.95 -4.57 3.27
N ASP A 104 -2.82 -3.63 4.20
CA ASP A 104 -3.52 -2.35 4.14
C ASP A 104 -3.08 -1.54 2.92
N VAL A 105 -1.78 -1.44 2.64
CA VAL A 105 -1.26 -0.79 1.43
C VAL A 105 -1.79 -1.45 0.16
N ARG A 106 -1.76 -2.79 0.08
CA ARG A 106 -2.31 -3.53 -1.07
C ARG A 106 -3.82 -3.29 -1.27
N SER A 107 -4.55 -3.09 -0.17
CA SER A 107 -5.97 -2.79 -0.19
C SER A 107 -6.25 -1.30 -0.42
N GLY A 108 -5.20 -0.55 -0.74
CA GLY A 108 -5.14 0.89 -0.94
C GLY A 108 -5.58 1.72 0.27
N ARG A 109 -5.54 1.15 1.48
CA ARG A 109 -5.76 1.91 2.71
C ARG A 109 -4.52 2.76 3.00
N PRO A 110 -4.71 3.98 3.53
CA PRO A 110 -3.59 4.86 3.86
C PRO A 110 -2.76 4.27 4.99
N VAL A 111 -1.44 4.28 4.83
CA VAL A 111 -0.48 3.84 5.83
C VAL A 111 0.62 4.89 5.95
N ALA A 112 0.88 5.36 7.17
CA ALA A 112 1.99 6.24 7.49
C ALA A 112 2.96 5.54 8.44
N VAL A 113 4.25 5.64 8.17
CA VAL A 113 5.32 5.03 8.98
C VAL A 113 6.50 5.98 9.05
N ASP A 114 7.07 6.14 10.24
CA ASP A 114 8.30 6.90 10.41
C ASP A 114 9.52 6.03 10.10
N SER A 115 10.49 6.63 9.43
CA SER A 115 11.77 6.01 9.13
C SER A 115 12.73 6.14 10.31
N THR A 116 13.68 5.22 10.37
CA THR A 116 14.83 5.29 11.27
C THR A 116 16.09 5.60 10.46
N SER A 117 16.84 6.60 10.89
CA SER A 117 18.18 6.89 10.34
C SER A 117 19.11 5.73 10.69
N THR A 118 19.77 5.14 9.70
CA THR A 118 20.79 4.10 9.95
C THR A 118 22.21 4.62 9.93
N ASP A 119 22.40 5.82 9.40
CA ASP A 119 23.65 6.57 9.35
C ASP A 119 23.39 8.05 9.62
N ALA A 120 24.43 8.78 10.03
CA ALA A 120 24.37 10.23 10.10
C ALA A 120 24.80 10.77 8.72
N ALA A 121 23.88 11.43 8.02
CA ALA A 121 24.18 12.09 6.75
C ALA A 121 25.41 12.99 6.87
N THR A 122 26.35 12.91 5.92
CA THR A 122 27.53 13.78 5.91
C THR A 122 27.08 15.23 5.72
N GLY A 123 27.02 16.00 6.82
CA GLY A 123 26.57 17.39 6.82
C GLY A 123 25.08 17.62 7.11
N GLY A 124 24.26 16.57 7.31
CA GLY A 124 22.81 16.68 7.51
C GLY A 124 22.28 16.36 8.91
N GLY A 125 23.11 15.78 9.80
CA GLY A 125 22.68 15.34 11.12
C GLY A 125 21.68 14.17 11.07
N VAL A 126 21.40 13.57 12.23
CA VAL A 126 20.41 12.48 12.36
C VAL A 126 19.00 13.07 12.27
N HIS A 127 18.18 12.57 11.36
CA HIS A 127 16.78 12.98 11.19
C HIS A 127 15.92 11.76 10.81
N SER A 128 14.61 11.97 10.64
CA SER A 128 13.67 10.94 10.19
C SER A 128 12.70 11.52 9.18
N HIS A 129 12.08 10.64 8.40
CA HIS A 129 11.01 10.98 7.48
C HIS A 129 9.74 10.19 7.83
N THR A 130 8.59 10.79 7.59
CA THR A 130 7.32 10.07 7.57
C THR A 130 7.05 9.65 6.13
N VAL A 131 6.93 8.35 5.91
CA VAL A 131 6.57 7.77 4.62
C VAL A 131 5.09 7.42 4.62
N THR A 132 4.34 7.90 3.64
CA THR A 132 2.90 7.68 3.51
C THR A 132 2.55 7.01 2.19
N PHE A 133 1.87 5.88 2.26
CA PHE A 133 1.29 5.17 1.11
C PHE A 133 -0.23 5.39 1.06
N ASN A 134 -0.80 5.48 -0.14
CA ASN A 134 -2.24 5.61 -0.39
C ASN A 134 -2.96 6.77 0.33
N ALA A 135 -2.24 7.80 0.76
CA ALA A 135 -2.86 9.04 1.22
C ALA A 135 -2.97 10.02 0.06
N GLU A 136 -4.02 10.84 0.08
CA GLU A 136 -4.13 12.02 -0.75
C GLU A 136 -2.88 12.90 -0.54
N SER A 137 -2.21 13.29 -1.62
CA SER A 137 -1.07 14.21 -1.54
C SER A 137 -1.54 15.53 -0.94
N THR A 138 -1.07 15.88 0.26
CA THR A 138 -1.37 17.18 0.90
C THR A 138 -0.54 18.33 0.34
N GLU A 139 0.46 18.09 -0.50
CA GLU A 139 1.18 19.15 -1.21
C GLU A 139 0.48 19.52 -2.53
N PRO A 140 0.17 20.80 -2.76
CA PRO A 140 -0.33 21.24 -4.06
C PRO A 140 0.71 20.93 -5.13
N PRO A 141 0.31 20.53 -6.35
CA PRO A 141 1.24 20.25 -7.43
C PRO A 141 2.09 21.50 -7.69
N ILE A 142 3.39 21.39 -7.46
CA ILE A 142 4.37 22.39 -7.88
C ILE A 142 4.32 22.46 -9.41
N ARG A 143 3.61 23.47 -9.92
CA ARG A 143 3.67 23.86 -11.33
C ARG A 143 5.03 24.53 -11.53
N TYR A 144 5.91 23.86 -12.28
CA TYR A 144 7.09 24.48 -12.87
C TYR A 144 6.69 25.56 -13.88
#